data_AF-A0A1D2JES8-F1
#
_entry.id   AF-A0A1D2JES8-F1
#
_cell.length_a   1.000
_cell.length_b   1.000
_cell.length_c   1.000
_cell.angle_alpha   90.00
_cell.angle_beta   90.00
_cell.angle_gamma   90.00
#
_symmetry.space_group_name_H-M   'P 1'
#
loop_
_entity.id
_entity.type
_entity.pdbx_description
1 polymer ?
#
loop_
_entity_poly.entity_id
_entity_poly.type
_entity_poly.pdbx_seq_one_letter_code
_entity_poly.pdbx_strand_id
1 'polypeptide(L)'
;MATTPLPNALSAYRLLLRATRIAFQGDFTTLHAARAEARKHFDQNRRLGVDTPKHIQHAVETAEILRTNVVQGVRVEGSGEAGKEEQRYELRIHEHIERGDNDTIKTAGNKGIKAAVGKTCSQS
;
A
#
# COMPACT_ATOMS: atom_id res chain seq x y z
N MET A 1 20.58 -9.57 10.32
CA MET A 1 19.22 -9.51 9.77
C MET A 1 18.63 -10.91 9.85
N ALA A 2 17.65 -11.14 10.73
CA ALA A 2 16.99 -12.45 10.82
C ALA A 2 16.01 -12.59 9.66
N THR A 3 16.22 -13.57 8.78
CA THR A 3 15.22 -13.94 7.77
C THR A 3 14.03 -14.52 8.51
N THR A 4 12.91 -13.81 8.54
CA THR A 4 11.65 -14.34 9.05
C THR A 4 11.28 -15.58 8.24
N PRO A 5 11.08 -16.75 8.86
CA PRO A 5 10.75 -17.95 8.12
C PRO A 5 9.42 -17.77 7.38
N LEU A 6 9.36 -18.23 6.13
CA LEU A 6 8.14 -18.15 5.32
C LEU A 6 7.00 -18.89 6.06
N PRO A 7 5.82 -18.26 6.20
CA PRO A 7 4.68 -18.92 6.81
C PRO A 7 4.22 -20.11 5.95
N ASN A 8 3.49 -21.05 6.54
CA ASN A 8 2.81 -22.06 5.74
C ASN A 8 1.76 -21.42 4.80
N ALA A 9 1.36 -22.15 3.75
CA ALA A 9 0.42 -21.65 2.74
C ALA A 9 -0.92 -21.15 3.33
N LEU A 10 -1.46 -21.82 4.35
CA LEU A 10 -2.72 -21.41 4.98
C LEU A 10 -2.57 -20.09 5.74
N SER A 11 -1.46 -19.92 6.44
CA SER A 11 -1.12 -18.68 7.15
C SER A 11 -0.88 -17.53 6.18
N ALA A 12 -0.16 -17.76 5.07
CA ALA A 12 0.02 -16.77 4.01
C ALA A 12 -1.32 -16.34 3.38
N TYR A 13 -2.21 -17.30 3.10
CA TYR A 13 -3.55 -17.01 2.58
C TYR A 13 -4.37 -16.17 3.56
N ARG A 14 -4.37 -16.52 4.85
CA ARG A 14 -5.08 -15.75 5.90
C ARG A 14 -4.51 -14.34 6.05
N LEU A 15 -3.19 -14.19 5.96
CA LEU A 15 -2.52 -12.89 6.02
C LEU A 15 -2.99 -12.00 4.86
N LEU A 16 -2.98 -12.53 3.64
CA LEU A 16 -3.46 -11.84 2.45
C LEU A 16 -4.93 -11.43 2.56
N LEU A 17 -5.81 -12.33 3.02
CA LEU A 17 -7.23 -12.01 3.22
C LEU A 17 -7.45 -10.94 4.29
N ARG A 18 -6.61 -10.90 5.33
CA ARG A 18 -6.66 -9.83 6.33
C ARG A 18 -6.21 -8.50 5.73
N ALA A 19 -5.14 -8.51 4.94
CA ALA A 19 -4.63 -7.30 4.29
C ALA A 19 -5.66 -6.70 3.32
N THR A 20 -6.29 -7.53 2.46
CA THR A 20 -7.37 -7.06 1.56
C THR A 20 -8.54 -6.41 2.32
N ARG A 21 -8.94 -6.98 3.47
CA ARG A 21 -10.00 -6.40 4.31
C ARG A 21 -9.63 -5.01 4.86
N ILE A 22 -8.38 -4.83 5.23
CA ILE A 22 -7.89 -3.56 5.77
C ILE A 22 -7.79 -2.52 4.63
N ALA A 23 -7.14 -2.89 3.53
CA ALA A 23 -6.92 -2.03 2.37
C ALA A 23 -8.22 -1.55 1.71
N PHE A 24 -9.22 -2.43 1.63
CA PHE A 24 -10.48 -2.18 0.92
C PHE A 24 -11.67 -2.00 1.86
N GLN A 25 -11.45 -1.52 3.08
CA GLN A 25 -12.53 -1.33 4.05
C GLN A 25 -13.54 -0.29 3.53
N GLY A 26 -14.80 -0.70 3.40
CA GLY A 26 -15.89 0.15 2.88
C GLY A 26 -16.08 0.09 1.36
N ASP A 27 -15.11 -0.45 0.61
CA ASP A 27 -15.26 -0.80 -0.80
C ASP A 27 -15.47 -2.31 -0.95
N PHE A 28 -16.72 -2.73 -0.75
CA PHE A 28 -17.07 -4.15 -0.76
C PHE A 28 -16.88 -4.81 -2.12
N THR A 29 -17.06 -4.07 -3.21
CA THR A 29 -16.88 -4.59 -4.58
C THR A 29 -15.43 -4.96 -4.82
N THR A 30 -14.51 -4.04 -4.53
CA THR A 30 -13.06 -4.29 -4.66
C THR A 30 -12.60 -5.35 -3.67
N LEU A 31 -13.10 -5.33 -2.44
CA LEU A 31 -12.81 -6.37 -1.44
C LEU A 31 -13.22 -7.77 -1.93
N HIS A 32 -14.41 -7.91 -2.51
CA HIS A 32 -14.88 -9.19 -3.03
C HIS A 32 -14.03 -9.68 -4.20
N ALA A 33 -13.72 -8.80 -5.15
CA ALA A 33 -12.88 -9.12 -6.30
C ALA A 33 -11.48 -9.58 -5.86
N ALA A 34 -10.82 -8.82 -4.97
CA ALA A 34 -9.49 -9.15 -4.46
C ALA A 34 -9.46 -10.51 -3.73
N ARG A 35 -10.50 -10.84 -2.95
CA ARG A 35 -10.60 -12.14 -2.27
C ARG A 35 -10.84 -13.29 -3.24
N ALA A 36 -11.62 -13.07 -4.30
CA ALA A 36 -11.85 -14.06 -5.34
C ALA A 36 -10.56 -14.35 -6.13
N GLU A 37 -9.80 -13.31 -6.45
CA GLU A 37 -8.49 -13.43 -7.11
C GLU A 37 -7.48 -14.17 -6.23
N ALA A 38 -7.35 -13.78 -4.96
CA ALA A 38 -6.51 -14.50 -4.00
C ALA A 38 -6.88 -15.98 -3.93
N ARG A 39 -8.17 -16.32 -3.85
CA ARG A 39 -8.64 -17.72 -3.87
C ARG A 39 -8.22 -18.43 -5.16
N LYS A 40 -8.45 -17.82 -6.32
CA LYS A 40 -8.09 -18.39 -7.62
C LYS A 40 -6.61 -18.73 -7.70
N HIS A 41 -5.73 -17.83 -7.26
CA HIS A 41 -4.28 -18.07 -7.28
C HIS A 41 -3.85 -19.24 -6.36
N PHE A 42 -4.46 -19.35 -5.18
CA PHE A 42 -4.17 -20.46 -4.26
C PHE A 42 -4.75 -21.80 -4.76
N ASP A 43 -5.92 -21.78 -5.39
CA ASP A 43 -6.54 -22.97 -5.96
C ASP A 43 -5.76 -23.49 -7.19
N GLN A 44 -5.26 -22.58 -8.04
CA GLN A 44 -4.42 -22.91 -9.19
C GLN A 44 -3.09 -23.57 -8.76
N ASN A 45 -2.55 -23.18 -7.61
CA ASN A 45 -1.28 -23.67 -7.08
C ASN A 45 -1.47 -24.60 -5.86
N ARG A 46 -2.60 -25.30 -5.79
CA ARG A 46 -2.95 -26.16 -4.65
C ARG A 46 -2.00 -27.35 -4.46
N ARG A 47 -1.36 -27.80 -5.54
CA ARG A 47 -0.39 -28.90 -5.50
C ARG A 47 0.98 -28.38 -5.12
N LEU A 48 1.60 -29.02 -4.13
CA LEU A 48 2.96 -28.70 -3.73
C LEU A 48 3.92 -29.03 -4.88
N GLY A 49 4.68 -28.03 -5.31
CA GLY A 49 5.75 -28.13 -6.29
C GLY A 49 6.96 -27.29 -5.89
N VAL A 50 7.98 -27.27 -6.75
CA VAL A 50 9.24 -26.53 -6.52
C VAL A 50 8.99 -25.02 -6.35
N ASP A 51 7.94 -24.47 -6.96
CA ASP A 51 7.59 -23.05 -6.86
C ASP A 51 6.68 -22.71 -5.67
N THR A 52 6.26 -23.68 -4.86
CA THR A 52 5.40 -23.42 -3.68
C THR A 52 5.96 -22.33 -2.76
N PRO A 53 7.26 -22.34 -2.40
CA PRO A 53 7.82 -21.30 -1.54
C PRO A 53 7.72 -19.90 -2.18
N LYS A 54 7.88 -19.80 -3.50
CA LYS A 54 7.75 -18.53 -4.23
C LYS A 54 6.32 -18.01 -4.21
N HIS A 55 5.33 -18.88 -4.39
CA HIS A 55 3.91 -18.49 -4.30
C HIS A 55 3.52 -18.03 -2.89
N ILE A 56 4.03 -18.72 -1.87
CA ILE A 56 3.85 -18.32 -0.47
C ILE A 56 4.48 -16.94 -0.23
N GLN A 57 5.72 -16.75 -0.67
CA GLN A 57 6.43 -15.49 -0.53
C GLN A 57 5.68 -14.35 -1.23
N HIS A 58 5.25 -14.56 -2.47
CA HIS A 58 4.49 -13.59 -3.23
C HIS A 58 3.18 -13.17 -2.52
N ALA A 59 2.47 -14.13 -1.91
CA ALA A 59 1.27 -13.82 -1.14
C ALA A 59 1.55 -12.99 0.11
N VAL A 60 2.68 -13.22 0.78
CA VAL A 60 3.13 -12.43 1.94
C VAL A 60 3.50 -11.01 1.52
N GLU A 61 4.29 -10.85 0.46
CA GLU A 61 4.69 -9.55 -0.07
C GLU A 61 3.48 -8.74 -0.54
N THR A 62 2.53 -9.39 -1.22
CA THR A 62 1.27 -8.74 -1.63
C THR A 62 0.47 -8.28 -0.41
N ALA A 63 0.41 -9.09 0.65
CA ALA A 63 -0.28 -8.72 1.88
C ALA A 63 0.38 -7.52 2.57
N GLU A 64 1.71 -7.44 2.52
CA GLU A 64 2.47 -6.30 3.04
C GLU A 64 2.15 -5.04 2.23
N ILE A 65 2.23 -5.09 0.90
CA ILE A 65 1.91 -3.95 0.02
C ILE A 65 0.49 -3.45 0.24
N LEU A 66 -0.49 -4.36 0.30
CA LEU A 66 -1.88 -3.99 0.55
C LEU A 66 -2.05 -3.29 1.90
N ARG A 67 -1.27 -3.69 2.91
CA ARG A 67 -1.36 -3.13 4.26
C ARG A 67 -0.57 -1.83 4.40
N THR A 68 0.54 -1.64 3.70
CA THR A 68 1.43 -0.49 3.93
C THR A 68 1.27 0.60 2.88
N ASN A 69 0.94 0.24 1.64
CA ASN A 69 1.03 1.15 0.50
C ASN A 69 -0.33 1.50 -0.14
N VAL A 70 -1.39 0.75 0.15
CA VAL A 70 -2.71 1.01 -0.43
C VAL A 70 -3.55 1.82 0.55
N VAL A 71 -3.91 3.04 0.13
CA VAL A 71 -4.82 3.91 0.88
C VAL A 71 -6.03 4.23 0.01
N GLN A 72 -7.23 4.09 0.57
CA GLN A 72 -8.48 4.45 -0.10
C GLN A 72 -8.89 5.89 0.25
N GLY A 73 -9.17 6.68 -0.79
CA GLY A 73 -9.85 7.96 -0.64
C GLY A 73 -11.36 7.76 -0.51
N VAL A 74 -11.95 8.27 0.57
CA VAL A 74 -13.40 8.27 0.79
C VAL A 74 -13.91 9.69 0.62
N ARG A 75 -15.01 9.86 -0.13
CA ARG A 75 -15.71 11.14 -0.23
C ARG A 75 -16.29 11.50 1.13
N VAL A 76 -15.94 12.67 1.61
CA VAL A 76 -16.53 13.26 2.81
C VAL A 76 -17.53 14.30 2.36
N GLU A 77 -18.79 14.08 2.72
CA GLU A 77 -19.81 15.10 2.54
C GLU A 77 -19.58 16.20 3.58
N GLY A 78 -19.04 17.32 3.13
CA GLY A 78 -18.95 18.54 3.90
C GLY A 78 -19.82 19.60 3.26
N SER A 79 -20.75 20.18 4.02
CA SER A 79 -21.44 21.40 3.63
C SER A 79 -20.40 22.53 3.61
N GLY A 80 -19.87 22.85 2.44
CA GLY A 80 -19.12 24.09 2.23
C GLY A 80 -19.98 25.29 2.65
N GLU A 81 -19.35 26.35 3.14
CA GLU A 81 -20.02 27.62 3.38
C GLU A 81 -20.79 28.04 2.12
N ALA A 82 -22.09 28.31 2.30
CA ALA A 82 -22.99 28.94 1.34
C ALA A 82 -22.79 28.52 -0.14
N GLY A 83 -23.23 27.33 -0.51
CA GLY A 83 -23.65 27.02 -1.88
C GLY A 83 -22.57 26.53 -2.85
N LYS A 84 -21.42 26.04 -2.37
CA LYS A 84 -20.46 25.30 -3.20
C LYS A 84 -20.32 23.86 -2.70
N GLU A 85 -20.72 22.91 -3.54
CA GLU A 85 -20.41 21.49 -3.34
C GLU A 85 -18.91 21.26 -3.52
N GLU A 86 -18.14 21.42 -2.44
CA GLU A 86 -16.72 21.08 -2.46
C GLU A 86 -16.57 19.57 -2.28
N GLN A 87 -16.09 18.88 -3.32
CA GLN A 87 -15.79 17.45 -3.24
C GLN A 87 -14.55 17.23 -2.37
N ARG A 88 -14.76 16.95 -1.08
CA ARG A 88 -13.70 16.61 -0.14
C ARG A 88 -13.47 15.11 -0.14
N TYR A 89 -12.21 14.68 -0.20
CA TYR A 89 -11.82 13.28 -0.09
C TYR A 89 -10.84 13.13 1.08
N GLU A 90 -11.11 12.19 1.98
CA GLU A 90 -10.21 11.84 3.07
C GLU A 90 -9.53 10.50 2.78
N LEU A 91 -8.24 10.43 3.05
CA LEU A 91 -7.44 9.22 2.92
C LEU A 91 -7.59 8.35 4.18
N ARG A 92 -8.00 7.09 4.03
CA ARG A 92 -8.12 6.14 5.15
C ARG A 92 -6.75 5.59 5.56
N ILE A 93 -6.00 6.36 6.32
CA ILE A 93 -4.72 5.93 6.90
C ILE A 93 -5.00 5.10 8.16
N HIS A 94 -4.52 3.85 8.21
CA HIS A 94 -4.69 2.95 9.36
C HIS A 94 -3.33 2.66 10.03
N GLU A 95 -3.34 2.11 11.25
CA GLU A 95 -2.15 1.93 12.13
C GLU A 95 -0.96 1.21 11.46
N HIS A 96 -1.24 0.28 10.54
CA HIS A 96 -0.22 -0.46 9.80
C HIS A 96 0.23 0.17 8.47
N ILE A 97 -0.30 1.33 8.08
CA ILE A 97 0.26 2.11 6.98
C ILE A 97 1.56 2.69 7.50
N GLU A 98 2.67 2.33 6.86
CA GLU A 98 3.91 3.05 7.08
C GLU A 98 3.71 4.47 6.53
N ARG A 99 3.38 5.39 7.44
CA ARG A 99 3.51 6.83 7.22
C ARG A 99 5.01 7.13 7.23
N GLY A 100 5.71 6.61 6.22
CA GLY A 100 7.15 6.75 6.09
C GLY A 100 7.49 8.23 6.13
N ASP A 101 8.24 8.64 7.14
CA ASP A 101 9.11 9.80 7.08
C ASP A 101 9.97 9.65 5.82
N ASN A 102 9.51 10.23 4.71
CA ASN A 102 10.24 10.27 3.43
C ASN A 102 11.55 11.10 3.52
N ASP A 103 12.06 11.36 4.73
CA ASP A 103 13.25 12.16 4.98
C ASP A 103 14.54 11.50 4.45
N THR A 104 14.55 10.18 4.24
CA THR A 104 15.73 9.46 3.71
C THR A 104 15.90 9.54 2.19
N ILE A 105 14.90 10.02 1.43
CA ILE A 105 15.05 10.21 -0.03
C ILE A 105 15.92 11.44 -0.36
N LYS A 106 16.04 12.41 0.56
CA LYS A 106 16.82 13.63 0.33
C LYS A 106 18.34 13.44 0.46
N THR A 107 18.82 12.36 1.07
CA THR A 107 20.27 12.14 1.28
C THR A 107 20.96 11.33 0.18
N ALA A 108 20.22 10.74 -0.76
CA ALA A 108 20.80 10.03 -1.90
C ALA A 108 21.26 10.96 -3.05
N GLY A 109 20.90 12.26 -3.00
CA GLY A 109 21.26 13.25 -4.04
C GLY A 109 22.48 14.11 -3.73
N ASN A 110 23.03 14.09 -2.51
CA ASN A 110 24.00 15.10 -2.08
C ASN A 110 25.45 14.61 -2.03
N LYS A 111 25.89 13.87 -3.04
CA LYS A 111 27.32 13.83 -3.39
C LYS A 111 27.66 15.06 -4.23
N GLY A 112 27.94 16.16 -3.51
CA GLY A 112 28.85 17.22 -3.93
C GLY A 112 28.58 17.88 -5.28
N ILE A 113 27.61 18.77 -5.34
CA ILE A 113 27.66 19.89 -6.29
C ILE A 113 27.73 21.17 -5.46
N LYS A 114 28.94 21.74 -5.32
CA LYS A 114 29.10 23.13 -4.90
C LYS A 114 28.61 24.03 -6.02
N ALA A 115 27.30 24.24 -6.11
CA ALA A 115 26.72 25.26 -6.97
C ALA A 115 26.89 26.62 -6.28
N ALA A 116 27.75 27.45 -6.86
CA ALA A 116 27.97 28.81 -6.44
C ALA A 116 26.66 29.61 -6.37
N VAL A 117 26.59 30.47 -5.36
CA VAL A 117 25.56 31.50 -5.16
C VAL A 117 25.32 32.27 -6.47
N GLY A 118 24.09 32.22 -7.00
CA GLY A 118 23.71 32.88 -8.23
C GLY A 118 22.23 33.23 -8.29
N LYS A 119 21.91 34.43 -7.77
CA LYS A 119 20.76 35.33 -8.05
C LYS A 119 19.33 34.74 -8.14
N THR A 120 18.48 35.28 -7.26
CA THR A 120 17.02 35.14 -7.20
C THR A 120 16.31 35.75 -8.40
N CYS A 121 15.35 35.04 -8.98
CA CYS A 121 14.34 35.58 -9.89
C CYS A 121 13.15 36.14 -9.10
N SER A 122 13.08 37.46 -8.95
CA SER A 122 11.85 38.25 -8.71
C SER A 122 12.19 39.74 -8.65
N GLN A 123 12.33 40.35 -9.82
CA GLN A 123 12.06 41.76 -10.06
C GLN A 123 11.48 41.83 -11.48
N SER A 124 10.16 41.96 -11.56
CA SER A 124 9.47 42.58 -12.68
C SER A 124 9.40 44.08 -12.43
#